data_AF-A0AAD9J009-F1
#
_entry.id   AF-A0AAD9J009-F1
#
_cell.length_a   1.000
_cell.length_b   1.000
_cell.length_c   1.000
_cell.angle_alpha   90.00
_cell.angle_beta   90.00
_cell.angle_gamma   90.00
#
_symmetry.space_group_name_H-M   'P 1'
#
loop_
_entity.id
_entity.type
_entity.pdbx_description
1 polymer ?
#
loop_
_entity_poly.entity_id
_entity_poly.type
_entity_poly.pdbx_seq_one_letter_code
_entity_poly.pdbx_strand_id
1 'polypeptide(L)'
;MWFNLPKSALGRSLFQRKYCKHTNCILTNDHSRLKEADVLLFYFGDGPNWPKIRYPQQYYAHFIHEAPGKRRTRTFLDKYEGKINLTINFRHDADVYVPYNTFFRRLTSIPYKPRVPLAMKTKMAVWPVSHCKTSSQREDYVKELSKYIDVDIFGACGPYKCKRSKTHDCLNQWEKTYKFYLSFENNICDDYITEKLFKTLDNEIIPIVLGGGNYTNDAPPHSVINVLDFSSPKSLADYLIELGKNETRYYDYFKWKSDYEMANIYSIMMCRLCDGLHEGRFPHRPASRHYADYWYGPHGERCDSELMSREEIDYDVDEFIGLQPYQHEPEANKDESEEPMNLSNYVRKSSQDAPDVSEW
;
A
#
# COMPACT_ATOMS: atom_id res chain seq x y z
N MET A 1 5.30 19.85 19.99
CA MET A 1 6.68 19.52 20.44
C MET A 1 7.04 18.14 19.93
N TRP A 2 8.23 17.97 19.35
CA TRP A 2 8.73 16.67 18.86
C TRP A 2 10.19 16.50 19.27
N PHE A 3 10.49 15.37 19.88
CA PHE A 3 11.76 15.05 20.55
C PHE A 3 12.96 14.90 19.59
N ASN A 4 12.79 14.29 18.42
CA ASN A 4 13.92 13.84 17.58
C ASN A 4 13.96 14.43 16.15
N LEU A 5 13.39 15.60 15.92
CA LEU A 5 13.41 16.22 14.58
C LEU A 5 14.73 16.93 14.25
N PRO A 6 15.13 16.97 12.95
CA PRO A 6 16.22 17.81 12.48
C PRO A 6 15.97 19.29 12.80
N LYS A 7 17.03 20.03 13.14
CA LYS A 7 16.94 21.47 13.43
C LYS A 7 16.30 22.30 12.30
N SER A 8 16.46 21.85 11.05
CA SER A 8 15.87 22.51 9.88
C SER A 8 14.34 22.43 9.82
N ALA A 9 13.72 21.52 10.58
CA ALA A 9 12.27 21.36 10.68
C ALA A 9 11.64 22.23 11.80
N LEU A 10 12.45 22.87 12.65
CA LEU A 10 11.96 23.62 13.81
C LEU A 10 11.51 25.04 13.43
N GLY A 11 10.69 25.63 14.29
CA GLY A 11 10.13 26.98 14.11
C GLY A 11 8.82 26.97 13.31
N ARG A 12 8.60 28.03 12.52
CA ARG A 12 7.36 28.25 11.76
C ARG A 12 7.45 27.85 10.29
N SER A 13 8.65 27.53 9.80
CA SER A 13 8.94 27.35 8.37
C SER A 13 8.11 26.24 7.71
N LEU A 14 7.74 25.19 8.46
CA LEU A 14 6.87 24.12 7.97
C LEU A 14 5.42 24.57 7.77
N PHE A 15 4.96 25.58 8.53
CA PHE A 15 3.58 26.07 8.52
C PHE A 15 3.39 27.29 7.62
N GLN A 16 4.46 27.98 7.22
CA GLN A 16 4.40 29.14 6.32
C GLN A 16 4.41 28.76 4.83
N ARG A 17 3.98 27.53 4.51
CA ARG A 17 3.90 27.04 3.12
C ARG A 17 2.54 27.37 2.51
N LYS A 18 2.51 27.50 1.18
CA LYS A 18 1.32 27.89 0.39
C LYS A 18 0.06 27.07 0.68
N TYR A 19 0.20 25.85 1.21
CA TYR A 19 -0.90 24.92 1.44
C TYR A 19 -1.44 24.89 2.88
N CYS A 20 -0.86 25.66 3.81
CA CYS A 20 -1.38 25.73 5.18
C CYS A 20 -2.39 26.88 5.29
N LYS A 21 -3.58 26.61 5.83
CA LYS A 21 -4.56 27.67 6.13
C LYS A 21 -4.12 28.48 7.35
N HIS A 22 -3.58 27.81 8.37
CA HIS A 22 -3.03 28.42 9.57
C HIS A 22 -1.50 28.33 9.59
N THR A 23 -0.84 29.45 9.91
CA THR A 23 0.63 29.60 9.82
C THR A 23 1.30 29.95 11.15
N ASN A 24 0.51 30.07 12.21
CA ASN A 24 0.93 30.50 13.54
C ASN A 24 1.37 29.35 14.47
N CYS A 25 1.33 28.10 14.01
CA CYS A 25 1.90 26.97 14.73
C CYS A 25 3.43 27.04 14.78
N ILE A 26 4.02 26.50 15.86
CA ILE A 26 5.47 26.46 16.06
C ILE A 26 5.87 25.02 16.41
N LEU A 27 6.83 24.48 15.66
CA LEU A 27 7.44 23.19 15.97
C LEU A 27 8.70 23.41 16.80
N THR A 28 8.79 22.76 17.94
CA THR A 28 9.94 22.86 18.85
C THR A 28 10.31 21.49 19.42
N ASN A 29 11.60 21.31 19.71
CA ASN A 29 12.14 20.22 20.52
C ASN A 29 12.68 20.75 21.86
N ASP A 30 12.42 22.01 22.22
CA ASP A 30 12.77 22.59 23.50
C ASP A 30 11.82 22.12 24.59
N HIS A 31 12.27 21.16 25.40
CA HIS A 31 11.46 20.53 26.45
C HIS A 31 11.12 21.48 27.62
N SER A 32 11.80 22.63 27.76
CA SER A 32 11.43 23.63 28.77
C SER A 32 10.04 24.22 28.51
N ARG A 33 9.61 24.21 27.25
CA ARG A 33 8.30 24.70 26.79
C ARG A 33 7.20 23.66 26.86
N LEU A 34 7.40 22.57 27.61
CA LEU A 34 6.44 21.46 27.69
C LEU A 34 5.03 21.93 28.08
N LYS A 35 4.91 22.86 29.04
CA LYS A 35 3.61 23.37 29.51
C LYS A 35 2.86 24.19 28.46
N GLU A 36 3.60 24.83 27.54
CA GLU A 36 3.04 25.63 26.44
C GLU A 36 2.61 24.79 25.24
N ALA A 37 3.06 23.54 25.14
CA ALA A 37 2.82 22.72 23.97
C ALA A 37 1.38 22.21 23.93
N ASP A 38 0.64 22.54 22.87
CA ASP A 38 -0.69 21.98 22.60
C ASP A 38 -0.62 20.50 22.20
N VAL A 39 0.44 20.11 21.47
CA VAL A 39 0.63 18.73 20.99
C VAL A 39 2.02 18.22 21.32
N LEU A 40 2.09 16.98 21.81
CA LEU A 40 3.32 16.19 21.91
C LEU A 40 3.31 15.12 20.82
N LEU A 41 4.29 15.19 19.92
CA LEU A 41 4.47 14.26 18.81
C LEU A 41 5.50 13.20 19.21
N PHE A 42 5.03 11.96 19.26
CA PHE A 42 5.85 10.78 19.52
C PHE A 42 6.07 10.04 18.21
N TYR A 43 7.32 9.88 17.79
CA TYR A 43 7.62 9.04 16.63
C TYR A 43 7.72 7.57 17.05
N PHE A 44 7.31 6.67 16.17
CA PHE A 44 7.31 5.22 16.39
C PHE A 44 8.62 4.60 16.91
N GLY A 45 9.78 5.22 16.66
CA GLY A 45 11.08 4.79 17.19
C GLY A 45 11.35 5.23 18.64
N ASP A 46 10.63 6.23 19.10
CA ASP A 46 10.71 6.78 20.44
C ASP A 46 9.81 5.89 21.30
N GLY A 47 10.40 4.95 22.05
CA GLY A 47 9.65 4.21 23.08
C GLY A 47 8.92 5.17 24.03
N PRO A 48 8.02 4.70 24.91
CA PRO A 48 7.16 5.57 25.70
C PRO A 48 7.88 6.31 26.85
N ASN A 49 9.00 6.97 26.57
CA ASN A 49 9.72 7.91 27.44
C ASN A 49 8.97 9.25 27.45
N TRP A 50 7.70 9.18 27.83
CA TRP A 50 6.79 10.32 27.81
C TRP A 50 7.06 11.22 29.01
N PRO A 51 6.74 12.52 28.90
CA PRO A 51 6.78 13.38 30.07
C PRO A 51 5.95 12.78 31.21
N LYS A 52 6.53 12.75 32.42
CA LYS A 52 5.85 12.25 33.63
C LYS A 52 4.59 13.07 33.97
N ILE A 53 4.57 14.32 33.53
CA ILE A 53 3.47 15.26 33.73
C ILE A 53 2.77 15.44 32.38
N ARG A 54 1.46 15.19 32.37
CA ARG A 54 0.56 15.46 31.25
C ARG A 54 -0.37 16.60 31.64
N TYR A 55 -0.36 17.69 30.89
CA TYR A 55 -1.29 18.79 31.13
C TYR A 55 -2.63 18.54 30.39
N PRO A 56 -3.80 18.91 30.95
CA PRO A 56 -5.12 18.55 30.40
C PRO A 56 -5.39 19.06 28.97
N GLN A 57 -4.77 20.16 28.57
CA GLN A 57 -4.91 20.77 27.25
C GLN A 57 -4.09 20.06 26.15
N GLN A 58 -3.22 19.11 26.53
CA GLN A 58 -2.25 18.53 25.59
C GLN A 58 -2.79 17.31 24.86
N TYR A 59 -2.62 17.31 23.55
CA TYR A 59 -2.79 16.14 22.72
C TYR A 59 -1.50 15.33 22.66
N TYR A 60 -1.62 14.02 22.92
CA TYR A 60 -0.56 13.06 22.69
C TYR A 60 -0.80 12.46 21.30
N ALA A 61 0.05 12.82 20.35
CA ALA A 61 -0.06 12.41 18.96
C ALA A 61 1.03 11.40 18.62
N HIS A 62 0.63 10.24 18.14
CA HIS A 62 1.58 9.21 17.72
C HIS A 62 1.74 9.22 16.21
N PHE A 63 2.94 9.57 15.76
CA PHE A 63 3.34 9.56 14.37
C PHE A 63 4.07 8.27 14.02
N ILE A 64 3.48 7.50 13.12
CA ILE A 64 3.97 6.20 12.68
C ILE A 64 3.72 6.09 11.18
N HIS A 65 4.76 5.77 10.42
CA HIS A 65 4.65 5.62 8.99
C HIS A 65 4.96 4.18 8.53
N GLU A 66 5.43 3.33 9.44
CA GLU A 66 5.68 1.91 9.18
C GLU A 66 4.54 1.07 9.74
N ALA A 67 4.16 0.00 9.05
CA ALA A 67 3.23 -0.97 9.61
C ALA A 67 3.79 -1.62 10.90
N PRO A 68 2.93 -1.94 11.89
CA PRO A 68 3.34 -2.64 13.10
C PRO A 68 3.71 -4.10 12.77
N GLY A 69 4.99 -4.32 12.42
CA GLY A 69 5.52 -5.65 12.07
C GLY A 69 5.64 -6.62 13.25
N LYS A 70 6.09 -7.87 12.98
CA LYS A 70 6.25 -8.98 13.96
C LYS A 70 6.94 -8.61 15.28
N ARG A 71 7.86 -7.64 15.27
CA ARG A 71 8.59 -7.20 16.47
C ARG A 71 7.78 -6.31 17.42
N ARG A 72 6.57 -5.91 17.02
CA ARG A 72 5.73 -4.95 17.73
C ARG A 72 4.33 -5.52 17.83
N THR A 73 4.26 -6.68 18.47
CA THR A 73 3.03 -7.41 18.76
C THR A 73 1.98 -6.51 19.40
N ARG A 74 0.72 -6.96 19.38
CA ARG A 74 -0.39 -6.32 20.10
C ARG A 74 0.02 -5.83 21.50
N THR A 75 0.74 -6.66 22.25
CA THR A 75 1.30 -6.38 23.59
C THR A 75 2.21 -5.14 23.66
N PHE A 76 2.94 -4.84 22.59
CA PHE A 76 3.74 -3.61 22.52
C PHE A 76 2.86 -2.37 22.38
N LEU A 77 1.80 -2.47 21.55
CA LEU A 77 0.86 -1.37 21.31
C LEU A 77 -0.05 -1.11 22.51
N ASP A 78 -0.36 -2.11 23.33
CA ASP A 78 -1.13 -1.95 24.58
C ASP A 78 -0.50 -0.92 25.54
N LYS A 79 0.81 -0.68 25.45
CA LYS A 79 1.51 0.34 26.26
C LYS A 79 1.06 1.77 25.96
N TYR A 80 0.40 1.99 24.81
CA TYR A 80 -0.11 3.26 24.33
C TYR A 80 -1.61 3.46 24.63
N GLU A 81 -2.26 2.46 25.24
CA GLU A 81 -3.69 2.46 25.57
C GLU A 81 -4.07 3.57 26.57
N GLY A 82 -5.20 4.24 26.33
CA GLY A 82 -5.68 5.39 27.13
C GLY A 82 -4.78 6.64 27.10
N LYS A 83 -3.76 6.61 26.25
CA LYS A 83 -2.58 7.47 26.36
C LYS A 83 -2.38 8.35 25.13
N ILE A 84 -2.83 7.87 23.96
CA ILE A 84 -2.83 8.60 22.69
C ILE A 84 -4.19 9.28 22.45
N ASN A 85 -4.14 10.56 22.06
CA ASN A 85 -5.30 11.29 21.56
C ASN A 85 -5.40 11.19 20.04
N LEU A 86 -4.27 11.34 19.33
CA LEU A 86 -4.25 11.51 17.88
C LEU A 86 -3.34 10.47 17.22
N THR A 87 -3.85 9.82 16.18
CA THR A 87 -3.04 9.00 15.29
C THR A 87 -2.64 9.78 14.05
N ILE A 88 -1.36 9.80 13.74
CA ILE A 88 -0.82 10.41 12.53
C ILE A 88 -0.11 9.29 11.74
N ASN A 89 -0.71 8.81 10.65
CA ASN A 89 -0.17 7.69 9.88
C ASN A 89 -0.85 7.53 8.50
N PHE A 90 -0.47 6.47 7.78
CA PHE A 90 -0.91 6.17 6.42
C PHE A 90 -2.33 5.61 6.30
N ARG A 91 -3.09 5.39 7.39
CA ARG A 91 -4.45 4.86 7.28
C ARG A 91 -5.48 5.94 7.04
N HIS A 92 -6.49 5.61 6.24
CA HIS A 92 -7.58 6.53 5.93
C HIS A 92 -8.42 6.91 7.15
N ASP A 93 -8.48 6.05 8.17
CA ASP A 93 -9.17 6.29 9.44
C ASP A 93 -8.27 6.89 10.55
N ALA A 94 -7.11 7.43 10.18
CA ALA A 94 -6.25 8.18 11.08
C ALA A 94 -6.80 9.60 11.31
N ASP A 95 -6.66 10.12 12.55
CA ASP A 95 -7.01 11.51 12.88
C ASP A 95 -6.29 12.53 11.99
N VAL A 96 -5.03 12.22 11.62
CA VAL A 96 -4.27 12.95 10.60
C VAL A 96 -3.70 11.93 9.62
N TYR A 97 -4.38 11.77 8.47
CA TYR A 97 -3.92 10.94 7.37
C TYR A 97 -2.65 11.50 6.70
N VAL A 98 -1.64 10.65 6.54
CA VAL A 98 -0.33 10.94 5.97
C VAL A 98 0.14 9.72 5.15
N PRO A 99 -0.18 9.66 3.84
CA PRO A 99 0.35 8.61 2.99
C PRO A 99 1.85 8.80 2.72
N TYR A 100 2.49 7.87 2.00
CA TYR A 100 3.88 8.08 1.56
C TYR A 100 4.01 9.09 0.44
N ASN A 101 2.99 9.19 -0.42
CA ASN A 101 2.87 10.16 -1.49
C ASN A 101 1.39 10.27 -1.91
N THR A 102 1.08 11.22 -2.78
CA THR A 102 -0.26 11.32 -3.38
C THR A 102 -0.16 11.79 -4.82
N PHE A 103 -1.27 11.76 -5.55
CA PHE A 103 -1.37 12.26 -6.90
C PHE A 103 -2.59 13.16 -7.03
N PHE A 104 -2.50 14.16 -7.91
CA PHE A 104 -3.61 15.05 -8.21
C PHE A 104 -3.88 15.06 -9.70
N ARG A 105 -5.15 15.24 -10.07
CA ARG A 105 -5.53 15.46 -11.45
C ARG A 105 -5.02 16.83 -11.89
N ARG A 106 -4.32 16.85 -13.03
CA ARG A 106 -3.89 18.08 -13.69
C ARG A 106 -5.10 18.88 -14.13
N LEU A 107 -4.96 20.20 -14.12
CA LEU A 107 -5.96 21.10 -14.71
C LEU A 107 -5.98 20.97 -16.24
N THR A 108 -4.82 20.73 -16.83
CA THR A 108 -4.63 20.57 -18.28
C THR A 108 -3.89 19.27 -18.55
N SER A 109 -4.46 18.43 -19.43
CA SER A 109 -3.84 17.17 -19.85
C SER A 109 -2.60 17.42 -20.72
N ILE A 110 -1.54 16.67 -20.50
CA ILE A 110 -0.29 16.74 -21.27
C ILE A 110 -0.12 15.41 -22.01
N PRO A 111 -0.03 15.36 -23.35
CA PRO A 111 0.10 14.10 -24.07
C PRO A 111 1.30 13.27 -23.56
N TYR A 112 1.03 12.05 -23.13
CA TYR A 112 2.08 11.13 -22.68
C TYR A 112 2.94 10.73 -23.87
N LYS A 113 4.27 10.78 -23.66
CA LYS A 113 5.27 10.33 -24.63
C LYS A 113 6.26 9.44 -23.89
N PRO A 114 6.43 8.16 -24.31
CA PRO A 114 7.45 7.29 -23.76
C PRO A 114 8.84 7.92 -23.80
N ARG A 115 9.56 7.90 -22.67
CA ARG A 115 10.95 8.35 -22.54
C ARG A 115 11.96 7.22 -22.82
N VAL A 116 11.54 5.97 -22.61
CA VAL A 116 12.36 4.76 -22.70
C VAL A 116 11.65 3.77 -23.63
N PRO A 117 12.22 3.49 -24.83
CA PRO A 117 11.72 2.46 -25.74
C PRO A 117 11.66 1.07 -25.08
N LEU A 118 10.56 0.34 -25.30
CA LEU A 118 10.37 -1.00 -24.73
C LEU A 118 11.47 -1.96 -25.18
N ALA A 119 11.98 -1.81 -26.40
CA ALA A 119 13.09 -2.59 -26.94
C ALA A 119 14.39 -2.50 -26.12
N MET A 120 14.59 -1.43 -25.34
CA MET A 120 15.76 -1.30 -24.44
C MET A 120 15.62 -2.13 -23.16
N LYS A 121 14.40 -2.51 -22.79
CA LYS A 121 14.09 -3.24 -21.56
C LYS A 121 14.25 -4.74 -21.80
N THR A 122 15.48 -5.21 -21.70
CA THR A 122 15.83 -6.61 -21.97
C THR A 122 15.56 -7.55 -20.80
N LYS A 123 15.41 -7.02 -19.58
CA LYS A 123 15.18 -7.80 -18.37
C LYS A 123 13.72 -7.76 -17.93
N MET A 124 13.30 -8.83 -17.25
CA MET A 124 11.90 -9.04 -16.92
C MET A 124 11.48 -8.24 -15.68
N ALA A 125 11.87 -8.69 -14.48
CA ALA A 125 11.53 -8.00 -13.24
C ALA A 125 12.75 -7.72 -12.35
N VAL A 126 12.71 -6.61 -11.61
CA VAL A 126 13.68 -6.29 -10.56
C VAL A 126 12.99 -6.21 -9.20
N TRP A 127 13.65 -6.72 -8.17
CA TRP A 127 13.17 -6.63 -6.80
C TRP A 127 14.23 -6.09 -5.83
N PRO A 128 14.21 -4.77 -5.55
CA PRO A 128 15.09 -4.17 -4.55
C PRO A 128 14.56 -4.41 -3.13
N VAL A 129 15.24 -5.27 -2.36
CA VAL A 129 14.81 -5.70 -1.04
C VAL A 129 15.98 -5.98 -0.09
N SER A 130 15.86 -5.52 1.16
CA SER A 130 16.87 -5.76 2.20
C SER A 130 16.30 -6.19 3.55
N HIS A 131 14.97 -6.25 3.68
CA HIS A 131 14.30 -6.80 4.85
C HIS A 131 13.72 -8.15 4.43
N CYS A 132 14.30 -9.24 4.94
CA CYS A 132 13.94 -10.61 4.57
C CYS A 132 13.18 -11.28 5.73
N LYS A 133 12.41 -12.33 5.43
CA LYS A 133 11.55 -13.06 6.38
C LYS A 133 10.45 -12.17 6.92
N THR A 134 9.61 -11.67 6.01
CA THR A 134 8.59 -10.69 6.35
C THR A 134 7.27 -11.31 6.80
N SER A 135 6.35 -10.46 7.25
CA SER A 135 4.99 -10.87 7.62
C SER A 135 4.15 -11.22 6.40
N SER A 136 4.36 -10.51 5.28
CA SER A 136 3.60 -10.70 4.06
C SER A 136 4.00 -11.95 3.27
N GLN A 137 5.04 -12.69 3.70
CA GLN A 137 5.58 -13.83 2.95
C GLN A 137 5.93 -13.50 1.49
N ARG A 138 6.22 -12.23 1.21
CA ARG A 138 6.56 -11.76 -0.14
C ARG A 138 7.77 -12.49 -0.73
N GLU A 139 8.67 -12.99 0.12
CA GLU A 139 9.80 -13.82 -0.28
C GLU A 139 9.36 -15.13 -0.92
N ASP A 140 8.34 -15.78 -0.34
CA ASP A 140 7.81 -17.04 -0.84
C ASP A 140 7.03 -16.81 -2.13
N TYR A 141 6.26 -15.72 -2.23
CA TYR A 141 5.62 -15.32 -3.47
C TYR A 141 6.64 -15.08 -4.59
N VAL A 142 7.73 -14.34 -4.32
CA VAL A 142 8.77 -14.10 -5.33
C VAL A 142 9.51 -15.38 -5.68
N LYS A 143 9.76 -16.27 -4.71
CA LYS A 143 10.37 -17.59 -4.97
C LYS A 143 9.52 -18.41 -5.93
N GLU A 144 8.20 -18.40 -5.77
CA GLU A 144 7.28 -19.08 -6.70
C GLU A 144 7.24 -18.40 -8.07
N LEU A 145 7.10 -17.07 -8.10
CA LEU A 145 7.10 -16.29 -9.35
C LEU A 145 8.39 -16.49 -10.16
N SER A 146 9.52 -16.63 -9.48
CA SER A 146 10.86 -16.81 -10.09
C SER A 146 11.02 -18.15 -10.82
N LYS A 147 10.07 -19.09 -10.66
CA LYS A 147 10.04 -20.32 -11.46
C LYS A 147 9.57 -20.09 -12.89
N TYR A 148 8.84 -19.00 -13.14
CA TYR A 148 8.18 -18.73 -14.41
C TYR A 148 8.76 -17.52 -15.16
N ILE A 149 9.36 -16.57 -14.45
CA ILE A 149 10.04 -15.39 -15.01
C ILE A 149 11.32 -15.05 -14.26
N ASP A 150 12.26 -14.40 -14.95
CA ASP A 150 13.48 -13.90 -14.32
C ASP A 150 13.18 -12.72 -13.37
N VAL A 151 13.61 -12.84 -12.12
CA VAL A 151 13.52 -11.78 -11.10
C VAL A 151 14.90 -11.50 -10.52
N ASP A 152 15.47 -10.34 -10.85
CA ASP A 152 16.76 -9.94 -10.27
C ASP A 152 16.57 -9.28 -8.91
N ILE A 153 17.08 -9.94 -7.86
CA ILE A 153 16.91 -9.50 -6.47
C ILE A 153 18.12 -8.67 -6.01
N PHE A 154 17.89 -7.38 -5.74
CA PHE A 154 18.91 -6.42 -5.31
C PHE A 154 18.81 -6.12 -3.81
N GLY A 155 19.91 -6.26 -3.07
CA GLY A 155 20.01 -5.88 -1.66
C GLY A 155 20.45 -7.03 -0.76
N ALA A 156 20.00 -7.03 0.50
CA ALA A 156 20.42 -8.04 1.47
C ALA A 156 19.79 -9.43 1.21
N CYS A 157 18.63 -9.49 0.54
CA CYS A 157 17.94 -10.77 0.27
C CYS A 157 18.33 -11.41 -1.07
N GLY A 158 19.28 -10.82 -1.81
CA GLY A 158 19.67 -11.29 -3.13
C GLY A 158 21.15 -11.08 -3.44
N PRO A 159 21.62 -11.64 -4.57
CA PRO A 159 23.03 -11.59 -4.95
C PRO A 159 23.44 -10.20 -5.45
N TYR A 160 22.54 -9.45 -6.08
CA TYR A 160 22.84 -8.13 -6.62
C TYR A 160 22.84 -7.06 -5.52
N LYS A 161 23.62 -5.99 -5.72
CA LYS A 161 23.76 -4.91 -4.74
C LYS A 161 23.43 -3.57 -5.35
N CYS A 162 22.57 -2.82 -4.67
CA CYS A 162 22.40 -1.39 -4.86
C CYS A 162 22.63 -0.71 -3.51
N LYS A 163 23.71 0.07 -3.38
CA LYS A 163 23.99 0.80 -2.15
C LYS A 163 22.89 1.84 -1.92
N ARG A 164 22.45 2.05 -0.68
CA ARG A 164 21.46 3.09 -0.33
C ARG A 164 21.84 4.49 -0.81
N SER A 165 23.13 4.81 -0.80
CA SER A 165 23.64 6.09 -1.33
C SER A 165 23.52 6.23 -2.85
N LYS A 166 23.24 5.13 -3.57
CA LYS A 166 23.12 5.06 -5.03
C LYS A 166 21.71 4.69 -5.49
N THR A 167 20.70 4.78 -4.62
CA THR A 167 19.33 4.36 -4.96
C THR A 167 18.80 5.07 -6.21
N HIS A 168 19.12 6.35 -6.41
CA HIS A 168 18.70 7.08 -7.61
C HIS A 168 19.35 6.52 -8.88
N ASP A 169 20.67 6.28 -8.87
CA ASP A 169 21.39 5.69 -10.01
C ASP A 169 20.85 4.30 -10.37
N CYS A 170 20.58 3.48 -9.36
CA CYS A 170 20.02 2.15 -9.58
C CYS A 170 18.61 2.23 -10.18
N LEU A 171 17.75 3.11 -9.68
CA LEU A 171 16.41 3.32 -10.24
C LEU A 171 16.48 3.77 -11.70
N ASN A 172 17.36 4.72 -12.04
CA ASN A 172 17.57 5.16 -13.41
C ASN A 172 18.08 4.03 -14.33
N GLN A 173 18.92 3.14 -13.80
CA GLN A 173 19.37 1.96 -14.53
C GLN A 173 18.23 0.95 -14.72
N TRP A 174 17.46 0.69 -13.67
CA TRP A 174 16.37 -0.27 -13.70
C TRP A 174 15.24 0.18 -14.63
N GLU A 175 14.88 1.46 -14.60
CA GLU A 175 13.94 2.08 -15.54
C GLU A 175 14.33 1.80 -16.99
N LYS A 176 15.62 1.80 -17.33
CA LYS A 176 16.08 1.56 -18.71
C LYS A 176 16.12 0.10 -19.11
N THR A 177 16.24 -0.82 -18.15
CA THR A 177 16.61 -2.22 -18.41
C THR A 177 15.53 -3.23 -18.06
N TYR A 178 14.65 -2.93 -17.11
CA TYR A 178 13.59 -3.84 -16.67
C TYR A 178 12.21 -3.36 -17.10
N LYS A 179 11.32 -4.31 -17.35
CA LYS A 179 9.90 -4.06 -17.65
C LYS A 179 9.11 -3.85 -16.37
N PHE A 180 9.40 -4.63 -15.33
CA PHE A 180 8.62 -4.65 -14.10
C PHE A 180 9.47 -4.41 -12.85
N TYR A 181 8.87 -3.73 -11.87
CA TYR A 181 9.45 -3.50 -10.55
C TYR A 181 8.55 -4.12 -9.49
N LEU A 182 9.09 -4.99 -8.65
CA LEU A 182 8.31 -5.58 -7.55
C LEU A 182 8.25 -4.62 -6.36
N SER A 183 7.12 -3.95 -6.21
CA SER A 183 6.79 -2.99 -5.14
C SER A 183 6.12 -3.69 -3.95
N PHE A 184 6.65 -4.82 -3.51
CA PHE A 184 6.00 -5.69 -2.52
C PHE A 184 6.23 -5.20 -1.09
N GLU A 185 5.14 -5.04 -0.33
CA GLU A 185 5.19 -4.62 1.06
C GLU A 185 5.63 -5.74 2.00
N ASN A 186 6.29 -5.37 3.09
CA ASN A 186 6.74 -6.32 4.13
C ASN A 186 5.60 -6.78 5.07
N ASN A 187 4.44 -6.14 4.98
CA ASN A 187 3.26 -6.41 5.78
C ASN A 187 2.05 -6.22 4.87
N ILE A 188 1.04 -7.09 5.01
CA ILE A 188 -0.27 -6.88 4.42
C ILE A 188 -1.12 -6.22 5.51
N CYS A 189 -1.40 -4.93 5.34
CA CYS A 189 -2.18 -4.14 6.28
C CYS A 189 -3.03 -3.14 5.52
N ASP A 190 -4.19 -2.82 6.09
CA ASP A 190 -5.11 -1.81 5.56
C ASP A 190 -4.36 -0.52 5.21
N ASP A 191 -4.57 -0.04 4.00
CA ASP A 191 -4.05 1.23 3.46
C ASP A 191 -2.51 1.31 3.40
N TYR A 192 -1.77 0.23 3.69
CA TYR A 192 -0.31 0.27 3.77
C TYR A 192 0.33 0.25 2.38
N ILE A 193 0.65 1.45 1.88
CA ILE A 193 1.35 1.67 0.61
C ILE A 193 2.53 2.61 0.85
N THR A 194 3.73 2.15 0.52
CA THR A 194 4.97 2.85 0.89
C THR A 194 5.71 3.46 -0.29
N GLU A 195 6.92 3.95 -0.03
CA GLU A 195 7.84 4.45 -1.05
C GLU A 195 8.17 3.42 -2.14
N LYS A 196 7.93 2.12 -1.87
CA LYS A 196 8.14 1.04 -2.85
C LYS A 196 7.27 1.21 -4.09
N LEU A 197 6.02 1.67 -3.94
CA LEU A 197 5.17 2.00 -5.09
C LEU A 197 5.55 3.37 -5.64
N PHE A 198 5.58 4.39 -4.78
CA PHE A 198 5.65 5.77 -5.25
C PHE A 198 6.97 6.15 -5.92
N LYS A 199 8.10 5.52 -5.53
CA LYS A 199 9.36 5.69 -6.25
C LYS A 199 9.31 5.13 -7.66
N THR A 200 8.45 4.14 -7.91
CA THR A 200 8.30 3.50 -9.22
C THR A 200 7.38 4.29 -10.14
N LEU A 201 6.31 4.90 -9.60
CA LEU A 201 5.34 5.68 -10.39
C LEU A 201 5.96 6.90 -11.10
N ASP A 202 7.03 7.50 -10.55
CA ASP A 202 7.77 8.57 -11.21
C ASP A 202 8.61 8.08 -12.42
N ASN A 203 8.83 6.77 -12.54
CA ASN A 203 9.65 6.14 -13.57
C ASN A 203 8.82 5.43 -14.65
N GLU A 204 9.45 5.04 -15.75
CA GLU A 204 8.85 4.26 -16.85
C GLU A 204 9.07 2.75 -16.71
N ILE A 205 8.75 2.23 -15.53
CA ILE A 205 8.80 0.81 -15.20
C ILE A 205 7.50 0.47 -14.47
N ILE A 206 6.85 -0.63 -14.84
CA ILE A 206 5.52 -0.92 -14.31
C ILE A 206 5.66 -1.53 -12.90
N PRO A 207 5.06 -0.92 -11.85
CA PRO A 207 5.04 -1.51 -10.51
C PRO A 207 4.09 -2.70 -10.46
N ILE A 208 4.58 -3.81 -9.91
CA ILE A 208 3.78 -4.95 -9.48
C ILE A 208 3.66 -4.86 -7.96
N VAL A 209 2.43 -4.84 -7.44
CA VAL A 209 2.15 -4.59 -6.03
C VAL A 209 1.63 -5.83 -5.33
N LEU A 210 2.08 -6.02 -4.09
CA LEU A 210 1.60 -6.99 -3.12
C LEU A 210 1.53 -6.26 -1.78
N GLY A 211 0.33 -6.02 -1.27
CA GLY A 211 0.09 -5.19 -0.08
C GLY A 211 -1.40 -5.16 0.26
N GLY A 212 -1.75 -4.50 1.37
CA GLY A 212 -3.14 -4.33 1.84
C GLY A 212 -3.76 -2.96 1.49
N GLY A 213 -3.14 -2.23 0.57
CA GLY A 213 -3.62 -0.92 0.13
C GLY A 213 -4.73 -1.00 -0.91
N ASN A 214 -5.55 0.06 -1.02
CA ASN A 214 -6.57 0.17 -2.05
C ASN A 214 -6.01 0.89 -3.29
N TYR A 215 -5.37 0.13 -4.17
CA TYR A 215 -4.73 0.68 -5.37
C TYR A 215 -5.71 1.33 -6.38
N THR A 216 -7.02 1.13 -6.24
CA THR A 216 -8.02 1.84 -7.05
C THR A 216 -8.09 3.32 -6.66
N ASN A 217 -7.91 3.63 -5.37
CA ASN A 217 -7.99 4.98 -4.83
C ASN A 217 -6.61 5.61 -4.60
N ASP A 218 -5.62 4.78 -4.25
CA ASP A 218 -4.30 5.23 -3.76
C ASP A 218 -3.19 5.14 -4.82
N ALA A 219 -3.54 4.69 -6.03
CA ALA A 219 -2.70 4.79 -7.20
C ALA A 219 -3.46 5.45 -8.36
N PRO A 220 -2.75 6.11 -9.30
CA PRO A 220 -3.38 6.57 -10.53
C PRO A 220 -4.09 5.42 -11.28
N PRO A 221 -5.15 5.70 -12.04
CA PRO A 221 -5.90 4.65 -12.72
C PRO A 221 -5.01 3.88 -13.69
N HIS A 222 -5.14 2.55 -13.69
CA HIS A 222 -4.37 1.66 -14.58
C HIS A 222 -2.85 1.90 -14.52
N SER A 223 -2.30 2.13 -13.32
CA SER A 223 -0.87 2.43 -13.13
C SER A 223 -0.06 1.31 -12.47
N VAL A 224 -0.73 0.28 -11.95
CA VAL A 224 -0.11 -0.83 -11.22
C VAL A 224 -0.70 -2.16 -11.67
N ILE A 225 0.07 -3.24 -11.46
CA ILE A 225 -0.42 -4.62 -11.58
C ILE A 225 -0.51 -5.19 -10.17
N ASN A 226 -1.72 -5.49 -9.69
CA ASN A 226 -1.90 -6.11 -8.37
C ASN A 226 -1.82 -7.62 -8.50
N VAL A 227 -0.98 -8.26 -7.68
CA VAL A 227 -0.85 -9.72 -7.70
C VAL A 227 -2.15 -10.44 -7.32
N LEU A 228 -3.01 -9.79 -6.54
CA LEU A 228 -4.29 -10.34 -6.10
C LEU A 228 -5.34 -10.40 -7.22
N ASP A 229 -5.08 -9.77 -8.38
CA ASP A 229 -5.96 -9.86 -9.55
C ASP A 229 -5.74 -11.16 -10.36
N PHE A 230 -4.82 -12.01 -9.92
CA PHE A 230 -4.39 -13.23 -10.60
C PHE A 230 -4.62 -14.45 -9.70
N SER A 231 -5.02 -15.58 -10.31
CA SER A 231 -5.29 -16.82 -9.57
C SER A 231 -4.03 -17.51 -9.04
N SER A 232 -2.85 -17.18 -9.58
CA SER A 232 -1.56 -17.74 -9.16
C SER A 232 -0.37 -16.90 -9.66
N PRO A 233 0.83 -17.04 -9.04
CA PRO A 233 2.07 -16.48 -9.55
C PRO A 233 2.38 -16.88 -11.00
N LYS A 234 1.99 -18.08 -11.41
CA LYS A 234 2.12 -18.53 -12.80
C LYS A 234 1.24 -17.71 -13.74
N SER A 235 -0.05 -17.53 -13.41
CA SER A 235 -0.95 -16.72 -14.25
C SER A 235 -0.51 -15.26 -14.34
N LEU A 236 0.05 -14.70 -13.27
CA LEU A 236 0.73 -13.41 -13.30
C LEU A 236 1.93 -13.44 -14.24
N ALA A 237 2.82 -14.43 -14.13
CA ALA A 237 3.97 -14.57 -15.02
C ALA A 237 3.57 -14.62 -16.50
N ASP A 238 2.57 -15.43 -16.85
CA ASP A 238 2.04 -15.56 -18.21
C ASP A 238 1.55 -14.19 -18.73
N TYR A 239 0.80 -13.45 -17.89
CA TYR A 239 0.36 -12.09 -18.21
C TYR A 239 1.52 -11.13 -18.44
N LEU A 240 2.53 -11.14 -17.57
CA LEU A 240 3.69 -10.24 -17.66
C LEU A 240 4.51 -10.53 -18.92
N ILE A 241 4.66 -11.80 -19.31
CA ILE A 241 5.37 -12.21 -20.52
C ILE A 241 4.69 -11.61 -21.76
N GLU A 242 3.37 -11.73 -21.86
CA GLU A 242 2.61 -11.20 -22.99
C GLU A 242 2.57 -9.66 -22.99
N LEU A 243 2.38 -9.04 -21.83
CA LEU A 243 2.45 -7.59 -21.68
C LEU A 243 3.82 -7.05 -22.09
N GLY A 244 4.89 -7.75 -21.71
CA GLY A 244 6.27 -7.39 -22.02
C GLY A 244 6.68 -7.53 -23.49
N LYS A 245 5.81 -8.07 -24.35
CA LYS A 245 5.98 -8.15 -25.81
C LYS A 245 5.11 -7.14 -26.57
N ASN A 246 4.10 -6.57 -25.92
CA ASN A 246 3.13 -5.68 -26.56
C ASN A 246 3.36 -4.23 -26.14
N GLU A 247 3.99 -3.45 -27.02
CA GLU A 247 4.36 -2.06 -26.75
C GLU A 247 3.16 -1.16 -26.43
N THR A 248 2.05 -1.32 -27.17
CA THR A 248 0.84 -0.54 -26.93
C THR A 248 0.28 -0.80 -25.55
N ARG A 249 0.08 -2.06 -25.18
CA ARG A 249 -0.46 -2.45 -23.86
C ARG A 249 0.50 -2.10 -22.74
N TYR A 250 1.81 -2.23 -22.95
CA TYR A 250 2.81 -1.84 -21.96
C TYR A 250 2.74 -0.33 -21.68
N TYR A 251 2.63 0.49 -22.72
CA TYR A 251 2.56 1.95 -22.53
C TYR A 251 1.20 2.46 -22.04
N ASP A 252 0.14 1.67 -22.16
CA ASP A 252 -1.16 1.99 -21.56
C ASP A 252 -1.05 2.22 -20.04
N TYR A 253 -0.16 1.49 -19.36
CA TYR A 253 0.12 1.65 -17.92
C TYR A 253 0.74 3.00 -17.51
N PHE A 254 1.12 3.84 -18.48
CA PHE A 254 1.70 5.17 -18.22
C PHE A 254 0.81 6.31 -18.74
N LYS A 255 -0.31 6.01 -19.42
CA LYS A 255 -1.22 7.03 -19.95
C LYS A 255 -1.79 7.94 -18.86
N TRP A 256 -1.96 7.44 -17.65
CA TRP A 256 -2.37 8.25 -16.49
C TRP A 256 -1.47 9.47 -16.26
N LYS A 257 -0.19 9.43 -16.67
CA LYS A 257 0.75 10.56 -16.53
C LYS A 257 0.32 11.80 -17.33
N SER A 258 -0.58 11.63 -18.30
CA SER A 258 -1.18 12.75 -19.01
C SER A 258 -2.08 13.59 -18.15
N ASP A 259 -2.83 12.95 -17.24
CA ASP A 259 -3.91 13.57 -16.49
C ASP A 259 -3.58 13.75 -15.02
N TYR A 260 -2.50 13.14 -14.52
CA TYR A 260 -2.14 13.22 -13.11
C TYR A 260 -0.66 13.56 -12.89
N GLU A 261 -0.37 14.08 -11.71
CA GLU A 261 0.99 14.33 -11.25
C GLU A 261 1.16 13.94 -9.78
N MET A 262 2.36 13.45 -9.43
CA MET A 262 2.73 13.12 -8.07
C MET A 262 2.98 14.40 -7.25
N ALA A 263 2.60 14.39 -5.98
CA ALA A 263 2.74 15.54 -5.09
C ALA A 263 3.31 15.16 -3.72
N ASN A 264 4.40 15.82 -3.31
CA ASN A 264 5.03 15.57 -2.02
C ASN A 264 4.21 16.14 -0.85
N ILE A 265 3.79 15.26 0.05
CA ILE A 265 2.80 15.56 1.08
C ILE A 265 3.36 15.83 2.48
N TYR A 266 4.68 15.75 2.70
CA TYR A 266 5.23 15.91 4.06
C TYR A 266 4.93 17.28 4.67
N SER A 267 4.84 18.31 3.83
CA SER A 267 4.41 19.65 4.26
C SER A 267 2.92 19.70 4.62
N ILE A 268 2.10 18.91 3.92
CA ILE A 268 0.65 18.87 4.10
C ILE A 268 0.31 18.25 5.46
N MET A 269 1.06 17.24 5.93
CA MET A 269 0.88 16.68 7.28
C MET A 269 0.90 17.78 8.35
N MET A 270 1.94 18.64 8.33
CA MET A 270 2.10 19.68 9.34
C MET A 270 1.03 20.76 9.23
N CYS A 271 0.64 21.13 8.00
CA CYS A 271 -0.51 22.00 7.77
C CYS A 271 -1.80 21.40 8.38
N ARG A 272 -2.13 20.14 8.06
CA ARG A 272 -3.35 19.45 8.54
C ARG A 272 -3.43 19.41 10.05
N LEU A 273 -2.30 19.13 10.72
CA LEU A 273 -2.23 19.14 12.17
C LEU A 273 -2.48 20.56 12.72
N CYS A 274 -1.84 21.58 12.14
CA CYS A 274 -2.03 22.97 12.58
C CYS A 274 -3.49 23.43 12.38
N ASP A 275 -4.05 23.17 11.21
CA ASP A 275 -5.42 23.54 10.85
C ASP A 275 -6.43 22.83 11.76
N GLY A 276 -6.25 21.53 12.00
CA GLY A 276 -7.12 20.76 12.88
C GLY A 276 -7.13 21.25 14.33
N LEU A 277 -5.99 21.74 14.84
CA LEU A 277 -5.90 22.36 16.17
C LEU A 277 -6.66 23.68 16.23
N HIS A 278 -6.44 24.57 15.25
CA HIS A 278 -7.10 25.88 15.19
C HIS A 278 -8.61 25.81 15.00
N GLU A 279 -9.07 24.77 14.29
CA GLU A 279 -10.48 24.57 14.01
C GLU A 279 -11.20 23.69 15.05
N GLY A 280 -10.48 23.20 16.08
CA GLY A 280 -11.07 22.36 17.11
C GLY A 280 -11.58 21.01 16.60
N ARG A 281 -10.99 20.48 15.51
CA ARG A 281 -11.41 19.21 14.88
C ARG A 281 -11.02 17.97 15.69
N PHE A 282 -10.09 18.12 16.63
CA PHE A 282 -9.54 17.00 17.38
C PHE A 282 -10.25 16.81 18.73
N PRO A 283 -10.67 15.58 19.08
CA PRO A 283 -11.29 15.32 20.37
C PRO A 283 -10.27 15.44 21.51
N HIS A 284 -10.59 16.19 22.56
CA HIS A 284 -9.74 16.30 23.76
C HIS A 284 -9.67 14.99 24.58
N ARG A 285 -10.56 14.02 24.31
CA ARG A 285 -10.56 12.72 25.00
C ARG A 285 -9.56 11.77 24.31
N PRO A 286 -8.96 10.81 25.03
CA PRO A 286 -8.25 9.70 24.38
C PRO A 286 -9.18 9.09 23.33
N ALA A 287 -8.62 8.67 22.19
CA ALA A 287 -9.44 8.04 21.17
C ALA A 287 -10.19 6.86 21.83
N SER A 288 -11.51 6.77 21.64
CA SER A 288 -12.35 5.72 22.28
C SER A 288 -12.06 4.31 21.76
N ARG A 289 -11.02 4.16 20.94
CA ARG A 289 -10.60 2.93 20.29
C ARG A 289 -9.42 2.33 21.05
N HIS A 290 -9.49 1.02 21.29
CA HIS A 290 -8.33 0.27 21.74
C HIS A 290 -7.20 0.44 20.73
N TYR A 291 -6.05 0.90 21.19
CA TYR A 291 -4.97 1.34 20.32
C TYR A 291 -4.34 0.17 19.54
N ALA A 292 -4.30 -1.02 20.14
CA ALA A 292 -3.85 -2.21 19.45
C ALA A 292 -4.89 -2.71 18.43
N ASP A 293 -6.18 -2.67 18.78
CA ASP A 293 -7.30 -3.02 17.88
C ASP A 293 -7.44 -2.05 16.72
N TYR A 294 -7.05 -0.78 16.90
CA TYR A 294 -6.93 0.15 15.79
C TYR A 294 -6.02 -0.44 14.71
N TRP A 295 -4.85 -0.97 15.08
CA TRP A 295 -3.88 -1.51 14.13
C TRP A 295 -4.22 -2.90 13.60
N TYR A 296 -4.57 -3.82 14.50
CA TYR A 296 -4.74 -5.23 14.15
C TYR A 296 -6.19 -5.60 13.89
N GLY A 297 -7.16 -4.82 14.36
CA GLY A 297 -8.54 -5.29 14.50
C GLY A 297 -8.71 -6.21 15.73
N PRO A 298 -9.94 -6.51 16.16
CA PRO A 298 -10.19 -7.41 17.28
C PRO A 298 -9.55 -8.79 17.07
N HIS A 299 -9.51 -9.29 15.84
CA HIS A 299 -9.04 -10.64 15.51
C HIS A 299 -7.74 -10.68 14.72
N GLY A 300 -7.20 -9.54 14.28
CA GLY A 300 -5.97 -9.46 13.48
C GLY A 300 -6.22 -9.15 11.99
N GLU A 301 -7.47 -9.03 11.60
CA GLU A 301 -7.91 -8.89 10.21
C GLU A 301 -7.35 -7.67 9.47
N ARG A 302 -6.87 -6.64 10.18
CA ARG A 302 -6.44 -5.37 9.57
C ARG A 302 -4.95 -5.28 9.27
N CYS A 303 -4.11 -6.04 9.99
CA CYS A 303 -2.65 -5.93 9.88
C CYS A 303 -1.91 -7.11 10.51
N ASP A 304 -2.51 -8.30 10.55
CA ASP A 304 -1.87 -9.46 11.17
C ASP A 304 -1.09 -10.31 10.17
N SER A 305 0.09 -10.70 10.64
CA SER A 305 1.00 -11.65 10.03
C SER A 305 0.65 -13.11 10.29
N GLU A 306 -0.28 -13.39 11.23
CA GLU A 306 -0.65 -14.75 11.64
C GLU A 306 -1.99 -15.24 11.04
N LEU A 307 -2.94 -14.37 10.73
CA LEU A 307 -4.22 -14.79 10.09
C LEU A 307 -4.03 -15.32 8.67
N MET A 308 -3.13 -14.72 7.86
CA MET A 308 -2.74 -15.29 6.56
C MET A 308 -1.90 -16.58 6.67
N SER A 309 -1.57 -17.03 7.89
CA SER A 309 -0.96 -18.35 8.13
C SER A 309 -1.96 -19.37 8.69
N ARG A 310 -3.19 -18.96 9.02
CA ARG A 310 -4.24 -19.82 9.58
C ARG A 310 -5.44 -20.04 8.66
N GLU A 311 -5.66 -19.18 7.68
CA GLU A 311 -6.64 -19.39 6.61
C GLU A 311 -5.91 -19.46 5.26
N GLU A 312 -5.66 -20.70 4.83
CA GLU A 312 -5.46 -21.17 3.44
C GLU A 312 -4.81 -20.17 2.45
N ILE A 313 -3.48 -20.09 2.50
CA ILE A 313 -2.70 -20.26 1.26
C ILE A 313 -2.20 -21.70 1.29
N ASP A 314 -3.14 -22.63 1.16
CA ASP A 314 -2.81 -24.00 0.86
C ASP A 314 -2.55 -24.07 -0.65
N TYR A 315 -1.30 -23.85 -1.04
CA TYR A 315 -0.83 -24.49 -2.26
C TYR A 315 -0.65 -25.95 -1.89
N ASP A 316 -1.72 -26.73 -1.96
CA ASP A 316 -1.61 -28.17 -1.85
C ASP A 316 -0.87 -28.68 -3.10
N VAL A 317 0.42 -28.97 -2.92
CA VAL A 317 1.34 -29.34 -4.00
C VAL A 317 1.31 -30.86 -4.27
N ASP A 318 0.50 -31.65 -3.55
CA ASP A 318 0.59 -33.12 -3.60
C ASP A 318 -0.72 -33.89 -3.88
N GLU A 319 -1.88 -33.25 -4.10
CA GLU A 319 -3.14 -33.97 -4.43
C GLU A 319 -3.72 -33.69 -5.83
N PHE A 320 -2.89 -33.72 -6.88
CA PHE A 320 -3.37 -33.83 -8.28
C PHE A 320 -2.56 -34.85 -9.10
N ILE A 321 -2.46 -36.09 -8.60
CA ILE A 321 -2.22 -37.25 -9.46
C ILE A 321 -3.57 -37.90 -9.73
N GLY A 322 -4.24 -37.43 -10.78
CA GLY A 322 -5.49 -38.05 -11.20
C GLY A 322 -6.31 -37.15 -12.10
N LEU A 323 -5.86 -37.02 -13.35
CA LEU A 323 -6.64 -36.98 -14.59
C LEU A 323 -5.88 -36.16 -15.64
N GLN A 324 -5.20 -36.87 -16.55
CA GLN A 324 -4.85 -36.37 -17.89
C GLN A 324 -5.95 -36.80 -18.89
N PRO A 325 -5.91 -36.35 -20.16
CA PRO A 325 -6.03 -34.98 -20.63
C PRO A 325 -7.14 -34.89 -21.71
N TYR A 326 -7.74 -33.72 -21.95
CA TYR A 326 -8.55 -33.53 -23.16
C TYR A 326 -7.81 -32.65 -24.17
N GLN A 327 -7.36 -33.28 -25.26
CA GLN A 327 -6.85 -32.61 -26.46
C GLN A 327 -8.00 -32.24 -27.41
N HIS A 328 -7.67 -31.33 -28.31
CA HIS A 328 -8.53 -30.55 -29.20
C HIS A 328 -9.00 -31.28 -30.48
N GLU A 329 -9.98 -30.63 -31.15
CA GLU A 329 -10.37 -30.64 -32.58
C GLU A 329 -11.56 -31.54 -33.05
N PRO A 330 -12.05 -31.46 -34.32
CA PRO A 330 -13.38 -30.96 -34.69
C PRO A 330 -14.28 -32.01 -35.39
N GLU A 331 -15.51 -31.59 -35.75
CA GLU A 331 -16.53 -32.17 -36.66
C GLU A 331 -16.45 -33.65 -37.13
N ALA A 332 -17.53 -34.42 -36.90
CA ALA A 332 -18.43 -35.01 -37.93
C ALA A 332 -19.04 -36.39 -37.55
N ASN A 333 -20.38 -36.40 -37.53
CA ASN A 333 -21.33 -37.43 -38.00
C ASN A 333 -21.45 -38.86 -37.42
N LYS A 334 -22.75 -39.23 -37.30
CA LYS A 334 -23.44 -40.54 -37.17
C LYS A 334 -23.69 -41.05 -35.76
N ASP A 335 -24.90 -40.97 -35.22
CA ASP A 335 -26.20 -41.63 -35.52
C ASP A 335 -26.42 -42.81 -34.56
N GLU A 336 -27.70 -43.00 -34.21
CA GLU A 336 -28.33 -44.07 -33.43
C GLU A 336 -28.37 -43.97 -31.89
N SER A 337 -29.55 -43.51 -31.42
CA SER A 337 -30.49 -44.21 -30.49
C SER A 337 -30.01 -44.49 -29.05
N GLU A 338 -30.71 -44.20 -27.95
CA GLU A 338 -32.14 -44.06 -27.67
C GLU A 338 -32.38 -43.05 -26.50
N GLU A 339 -33.53 -42.39 -26.55
CA GLU A 339 -34.17 -41.50 -25.56
C GLU A 339 -34.70 -42.25 -24.30
N PRO A 340 -35.45 -41.61 -23.36
CA PRO A 340 -35.15 -40.40 -22.55
C PRO A 340 -35.57 -40.63 -21.07
N MET A 341 -35.23 -39.69 -20.17
CA MET A 341 -36.05 -39.26 -18.99
C MET A 341 -35.14 -38.57 -17.96
N ASN A 342 -35.53 -37.58 -17.18
CA ASN A 342 -36.60 -36.58 -17.23
C ASN A 342 -36.24 -35.66 -16.05
N LEU A 343 -35.89 -34.42 -16.35
CA LEU A 343 -35.64 -33.38 -15.37
C LEU A 343 -36.98 -32.92 -14.78
N SER A 344 -37.30 -33.42 -13.59
CA SER A 344 -38.36 -32.85 -12.76
C SER A 344 -37.91 -32.77 -11.30
N ASN A 345 -38.22 -31.62 -10.69
CA ASN A 345 -37.97 -31.18 -9.31
C ASN A 345 -36.57 -30.54 -9.14
N TYR A 346 -36.40 -29.21 -9.18
CA TYR A 346 -37.20 -28.19 -8.49
C TYR A 346 -37.31 -26.89 -9.32
N VAL A 347 -38.55 -26.58 -9.71
CA VAL A 347 -39.08 -25.25 -10.04
C VAL A 347 -39.64 -24.68 -8.71
N ARG A 348 -39.27 -23.49 -8.24
CA ARG A 348 -39.87 -22.16 -8.53
C ARG A 348 -39.03 -21.12 -7.78
N LYS A 349 -38.49 -20.07 -8.42
CA LYS A 349 -39.15 -18.78 -8.76
C LYS A 349 -39.71 -18.07 -7.52
N SER A 350 -39.07 -17.01 -7.02
CA SER A 350 -38.97 -15.62 -7.54
C SER A 350 -40.24 -14.79 -7.31
N SER A 351 -40.05 -13.62 -6.70
CA SER A 351 -40.75 -12.35 -6.98
C SER A 351 -40.19 -11.33 -5.96
N GLN A 352 -39.34 -10.36 -6.32
CA GLN A 352 -39.69 -9.12 -7.02
C GLN A 352 -41.09 -8.62 -6.67
N ASP A 353 -41.16 -7.50 -5.95
CA ASP A 353 -41.83 -6.30 -6.45
C ASP A 353 -41.41 -5.08 -5.61
N ALA A 354 -41.01 -4.03 -6.32
CA ALA A 354 -41.02 -2.66 -5.82
C ALA A 354 -42.49 -2.18 -5.70
N PRO A 355 -42.75 -1.12 -4.93
CA PRO A 355 -43.01 0.13 -5.65
C PRO A 355 -42.42 1.38 -5.00
N ASP A 356 -42.43 2.40 -5.85
CA ASP A 356 -41.97 3.78 -5.74
C ASP A 356 -42.84 4.67 -4.81
N VAL A 357 -42.31 5.88 -4.60
CA VAL A 357 -42.94 7.19 -4.33
C VAL A 357 -42.93 7.76 -2.90
N SER A 358 -42.08 8.80 -2.76
CA SER A 358 -42.26 10.09 -2.06
C SER A 358 -41.99 10.28 -0.55
N GLU A 359 -41.37 11.44 -0.32
CA GLU A 359 -41.45 12.39 0.81
C GLU A 359 -40.33 12.42 1.88
N TRP A 360 -39.66 13.59 1.87
CA TRP A 360 -38.73 14.25 2.82
C TRP A 360 -37.23 13.97 2.74
#